data_AF-A0A2E2IK16-F1
#
_entry.id   AF-A0A2E2IK16-F1
#
_cell.length_a   1.000
_cell.length_b   1.000
_cell.length_c   1.000
_cell.angle_alpha   90.00
_cell.angle_beta   90.00
_cell.angle_gamma   90.00
#
_symmetry.space_group_name_H-M   'P 1'
#
loop_
_entity.id
_entity.type
_entity.pdbx_description
1 polymer ?
#
loop_
_entity_poly.entity_id
_entity_poly.type
_entity_poly.pdbx_seq_one_letter_code
_entity_poly.pdbx_strand_id
1 'polypeptide(L)' 'MGAFSIWHWVIVLVIVALVFGTKKLRNFGGDLGGAVKGFKEAINEENPSVTLKSTDENHTVESKVHQNETQ' A
#
# COMPACT_ATOMS: atom_id res chain seq x y z
N MET A 1 9.14 8.02 34.80
CA MET A 1 8.86 6.62 34.42
C MET A 1 8.52 6.59 32.93
N GLY A 2 9.49 6.95 32.07
CA GLY A 2 9.30 7.01 30.62
C GLY A 2 9.31 5.59 30.05
N ALA A 3 8.13 4.98 30.03
CA ALA A 3 7.92 3.62 29.56
C ALA A 3 8.37 3.54 28.09
N PHE A 4 9.56 2.97 27.90
CA PHE A 4 10.06 2.41 26.65
C PHE A 4 10.11 3.40 25.48
N SER A 5 11.26 4.10 25.40
CA SER A 5 11.71 4.90 24.26
C SER A 5 11.34 4.25 22.93
N ILE A 6 10.96 5.05 21.92
CA ILE A 6 10.56 4.61 20.57
C ILE A 6 11.53 3.57 19.98
N TRP A 7 12.80 3.64 20.34
CA TRP A 7 13.83 2.67 19.98
C TRP A 7 13.56 1.24 20.45
N HIS A 8 12.94 1.06 21.61
CA HIS A 8 12.54 -0.25 22.13
C HIS A 8 11.47 -0.88 21.24
N TRP A 9 10.49 -0.10 20.79
CA TRP A 9 9.43 -0.58 19.92
C TRP A 9 9.94 -1.04 18.55
N VAL A 10 10.95 -0.36 18.00
CA VAL A 10 11.62 -0.80 16.76
C VAL A 10 12.29 -2.16 16.96
N ILE A 11 13.05 -2.34 18.06
CA ILE A 11 13.70 -3.62 18.38
C ILE A 11 12.69 -4.75 18.58
N VAL A 12 11.57 -4.48 19.27
CA VAL A 12 10.51 -5.48 19.50
C VAL A 12 9.86 -5.88 18.19
N LEU A 13 9.57 -4.94 17.29
CA LEU A 13 8.99 -5.24 15.97
C LEU A 13 9.89 -6.17 15.15
N VAL A 14 11.20 -5.93 15.18
CA VAL A 14 12.18 -6.78 14.48
C VAL A 14 12.15 -8.21 15.04
N ILE A 15 12.14 -8.37 16.36
CA ILE A 15 12.08 -9.69 16.99
C ILE A 15 10.78 -10.41 16.63
N VAL A 16 9.64 -9.73 16.69
CA VAL A 16 8.34 -10.31 16.30
C VAL A 16 8.38 -10.75 14.83
N ALA A 17 8.92 -9.93 13.93
CA ALA A 17 9.04 -10.30 12.51
C ALA A 17 9.95 -11.53 12.29
N LEU A 18 11.01 -11.68 13.08
CA LEU A 18 11.90 -12.84 13.02
C LEU A 18 11.23 -14.13 13.55
N VAL A 19 10.47 -14.03 14.64
CA VAL A 19 9.77 -15.18 15.26
C VAL A 19 8.62 -15.67 14.37
N PHE A 20 7.81 -14.75 13.85
CA PHE A 20 6.69 -15.09 12.96
C PHE A 20 7.15 -15.42 11.54
N GLY A 21 8.35 -14.96 11.16
CA GLY A 21 8.87 -15.01 9.81
C GLY A 21 8.14 -14.04 8.87
N THR A 22 8.88 -13.46 7.94
CA THR A 22 8.34 -12.48 6.97
C THR A 22 7.26 -13.08 6.06
N LYS A 23 7.26 -14.41 5.87
CA LYS A 23 6.30 -15.10 4.98
C LYS A 23 4.87 -15.11 5.55
N LYS A 24 4.69 -15.35 6.85
CA LYS A 24 3.37 -15.24 7.49
C LYS A 24 2.95 -13.78 7.66
N LEU A 25 3.89 -12.93 8.08
CA LEU A 25 3.62 -11.50 8.24
C LEU A 25 3.21 -10.83 6.92
N ARG A 26 3.72 -11.28 5.77
CA ARG A 26 3.32 -10.76 4.45
C ARG A 26 1.94 -11.24 4.01
N ASN A 27 1.58 -12.50 4.30
CA ASN A 27 0.26 -13.02 3.94
C ASN A 27 -0.84 -12.33 4.77
N PHE A 28 -0.67 -12.25 6.09
CA PHE A 28 -1.62 -11.55 6.96
C PHE A 28 -1.52 -10.02 6.85
N GLY A 29 -0.32 -9.48 6.64
CA GLY A 29 -0.08 -8.05 6.48
C GLY A 29 -0.58 -7.52 5.14
N GLY A 30 -0.71 -8.34 4.10
CA GLY A 30 -1.34 -7.96 2.84
C GLY A 30 -2.83 -7.69 3.03
N ASP A 31 -3.55 -8.61 3.68
CA ASP A 31 -4.98 -8.49 3.93
C ASP A 31 -5.31 -7.34 4.89
N LEU A 32 -4.56 -7.25 5.99
CA LEU A 32 -4.73 -6.16 6.98
C LEU A 32 -4.23 -4.82 6.45
N GLY A 33 -3.12 -4.81 5.71
CA GLY A 33 -2.55 -3.61 5.10
C GLY A 33 -3.45 -3.04 4.01
N GLY A 34 -4.13 -3.89 3.24
CA GLY A 34 -5.12 -3.46 2.25
C GLY A 34 -6.30 -2.73 2.89
N ALA A 35 -6.85 -3.27 3.98
CA ALA A 35 -7.95 -2.63 4.72
C ALA A 35 -7.54 -1.26 5.32
N VAL A 36 -6.32 -1.17 5.86
CA VAL A 36 -5.80 0.09 6.43
C VAL A 36 -5.44 1.11 5.32
N LYS A 37 -5.05 0.66 4.12
CA LYS A 37 -4.78 1.54 2.96
C LYS A 37 -6.02 2.33 2.55
N GLY A 38 -7.18 1.66 2.41
CA GLY A 38 -8.45 2.34 2.11
C GLY A 38 -8.87 3.34 3.20
N PHE A 39 -8.61 3.01 4.47
CA PHE A 39 -8.86 3.93 5.58
C PHE A 39 -7.95 5.17 5.53
N LYS A 40 -6.65 5.00 5.21
CA LYS A 40 -5.73 6.13 5.02
C LYS A 40 -6.15 7.00 3.83
N GLU A 41 -6.55 6.39 2.72
CA GLU A 41 -7.01 7.11 1.53
C GLU A 41 -8.27 7.93 1.85
N ALA A 42 -9.27 7.37 2.53
CA ALA A 42 -10.46 8.09 2.97
C ALA A 42 -10.14 9.28 3.90
N ILE A 43 -9.22 9.11 4.85
CA ILE A 43 -8.77 10.19 5.74
C ILE A 43 -7.96 11.26 5.01
N ASN A 44 -7.21 10.90 3.97
CA ASN A 44 -6.50 11.89 3.14
C ASN A 44 -7.46 12.59 2.17
N GLU A 45 -8.58 11.98 1.80
CA GLU A 45 -9.59 12.62 0.95
C GLU A 45 -10.43 13.66 1.72
N GLU A 46 -10.57 13.50 3.04
CA GLU A 46 -11.23 14.48 3.92
C GLU A 46 -10.35 15.71 4.24
N ASN A 47 -9.02 15.61 4.05
CA ASN A 47 -8.07 16.70 4.17
C ASN A 47 -7.40 16.97 2.82
N PRO A 48 -7.87 17.93 2.00
CA PRO A 48 -7.39 18.19 0.64
C PRO A 48 -6.01 18.88 0.64
N SER A 49 -5.03 18.33 1.33
CA SER A 49 -3.64 18.74 1.29
C SER A 49 -2.75 17.51 1.29
N VAL A 50 -1.95 17.41 0.22
CA VAL A 50 -0.97 16.35 -0.12
C VAL A 50 -1.55 15.17 -0.91
N THR A 51 -1.94 15.48 -2.15
CA THR A 51 -1.86 14.55 -3.29
C THR A 51 -0.43 13.99 -3.39
N LEU A 52 -0.26 12.71 -3.07
CA LEU A 52 0.77 11.87 -3.68
C LEU A 52 0.09 10.61 -4.21
N LYS A 53 -0.60 10.80 -5.33
CA LYS A 53 -1.02 9.75 -6.24
C LYS A 53 0.24 9.23 -6.95
N SER A 54 0.96 8.30 -6.34
CA SER A 54 1.83 7.39 -7.09
C SER A 54 0.97 6.23 -7.57
N THR A 55 0.00 6.56 -8.43
CA THR A 55 -0.58 5.60 -9.34
C THR A 55 0.27 5.69 -10.59
N ASP A 56 1.04 4.64 -10.81
CA ASP A 56 1.61 4.30 -12.10
C ASP A 56 0.43 4.17 -13.10
N GLU A 57 0.23 5.21 -13.91
CA GLU A 57 -0.79 5.26 -14.95
C GLU A 57 -0.09 5.17 -16.31
N ASN A 58 -0.35 4.05 -17.00
CA ASN A 58 -0.53 3.95 -18.46
C ASN A 58 0.71 3.84 -19.39
N HIS A 59 0.98 2.63 -19.90
CA HIS A 59 0.99 2.42 -21.36
C HIS A 59 0.89 0.93 -21.75
N THR A 60 -0.32 0.44 -22.03
CA THR A 60 -0.66 -0.54 -23.09
C THR A 60 -2.16 -0.74 -23.05
N VAL A 61 -2.88 0.28 -23.50
CA VAL A 61 -4.24 0.13 -24.01
C VAL A 61 -4.10 0.18 -25.53
N GLU A 62 -4.25 -1.01 -26.11
CA GLU A 62 -5.08 -1.22 -27.29
C GLU A 62 -4.85 -0.26 -28.48
N SER A 63 -4.00 -0.70 -29.41
CA SER A 63 -3.95 -0.15 -30.76
C SER A 63 -5.27 -0.45 -31.48
N LYS A 64 -6.15 0.55 -31.49
CA LYS A 64 -7.04 0.95 -32.60
C LYS A 64 -7.64 -0.19 -33.43
N VAL A 65 -8.79 -0.68 -33.01
CA VAL A 65 -9.84 -1.14 -33.93
C VAL A 65 -10.46 0.11 -34.58
N HIS A 66 -10.00 0.48 -35.77
CA HIS A 66 -10.76 1.21 -36.81
C HIS A 66 -9.87 1.50 -38.02
N GLN A 67 -9.99 0.67 -39.06
CA GLN A 67 -9.80 1.09 -40.45
C GLN A 67 -10.66 0.14 -41.30
N ASN A 68 -11.97 0.43 -41.30
CA ASN A 68 -12.89 0.41 -42.46
C ASN A 68 -12.50 -0.56 -43.60
N GLU A 69 -13.26 -1.65 -43.79
CA GLU A 69 -14.36 -1.70 -44.79
C GLU A 69 -13.92 -1.07 -46.12
N THR A 70 -13.30 -1.82 -47.04
CA THR A 70 -14.01 -2.57 -48.09
C THR A 70 -15.16 -1.78 -48.72
N GLN A 71 -14.83 -0.80 -49.57
CA GLN A 71 -15.31 -0.59 -50.96
C GLN A 71 -14.89 0.79 -51.47
#